data_AF-A0A328PJQ2-F1
#
_entry.id   AF-A0A328PJQ2-F1
#
_cell.length_a   1.000
_cell.length_b   1.000
_cell.length_c   1.000
_cell.angle_alpha   90.00
_cell.angle_beta   90.00
_cell.angle_gamma   90.00
#
_symmetry.space_group_name_H-M   'P 1'
#
loop_
_entity.id
_entity.type
_entity.pdbx_description
1 polymer ?
#
loop_
_entity_poly.entity_id
_entity_poly.type
_entity_poly.pdbx_seq_one_letter_code
_entity_poly.pdbx_strand_id
1 'polypeptide(L)'
;MFPLPFNPMWIGNEVFCGTGMQRIDLLIKQENEDFIFIKIIELKDDKIQLDWVQQQLSWYIKWVLWYIVPSYLSSTKKKIIVIPCIIVPSVKSSQYYELAQEEIVCLEDRVEISKLEVVLFHSLNDLLSFRKVIFN
;
A
#
# COMPACT_ATOMS: atom_id res chain seq x y z
N MET A 1 -0.48 8.65 3.66
CA MET A 1 -0.42 9.96 2.96
C MET A 1 0.43 9.79 1.71
N PHE A 2 0.20 10.56 0.64
CA PHE A 2 0.94 10.42 -0.61
C PHE A 2 2.40 10.85 -0.46
N PRO A 3 3.37 10.06 -0.95
CA PRO A 3 4.78 10.45 -0.90
C PRO A 3 5.08 11.78 -1.60
N LEU A 4 4.35 12.10 -2.67
CA LEU A 4 4.57 13.30 -3.48
C LEU A 4 3.26 14.09 -3.63
N PRO A 5 2.81 14.86 -2.62
CA PRO A 5 1.46 15.44 -2.57
C PRO A 5 1.15 16.44 -3.69
N PHE A 6 2.18 17.03 -4.31
CA PHE A 6 2.03 18.03 -5.38
C PHE A 6 2.34 17.48 -6.78
N ASN A 7 2.76 16.21 -6.87
CA ASN A 7 3.09 15.60 -8.16
C ASN A 7 1.85 14.95 -8.77
N PRO A 8 1.75 14.91 -10.11
CA PRO A 8 0.76 14.10 -10.80
C PRO A 8 0.78 12.66 -10.29
N MET A 9 -0.40 12.05 -10.20
CA MET A 9 -0.56 10.66 -9.81
C MET A 9 -1.49 9.92 -10.76
N TRP A 10 -1.18 8.67 -11.01
CA TRP A 10 -2.12 7.72 -11.59
C TRP A 10 -2.79 6.95 -10.47
N ILE A 11 -4.11 6.76 -10.58
CA ILE A 11 -4.92 5.99 -9.62
C ILE A 11 -5.67 4.92 -10.40
N GLY A 12 -5.44 3.67 -10.04
CA GLY A 12 -6.27 2.53 -10.44
C GLY A 12 -7.23 2.19 -9.30
N ASN A 13 -8.53 2.21 -9.59
CA ASN A 13 -9.58 1.74 -8.68
C ASN A 13 -9.90 0.28 -8.99
N GLU A 14 -10.00 -0.56 -7.96
CA GLU A 14 -10.29 -2.00 -8.08
C GLU A 14 -9.40 -2.71 -9.12
N VAL A 15 -8.08 -2.59 -8.96
CA VAL A 15 -7.13 -3.16 -9.92
C VAL A 15 -7.10 -4.68 -9.79
N PHE A 16 -7.57 -5.37 -10.82
CA PHE A 16 -7.55 -6.82 -10.91
C PHE A 16 -6.12 -7.37 -10.91
N CYS A 17 -5.83 -8.29 -10.00
CA CYS A 17 -4.47 -8.75 -9.75
C CYS A 17 -4.31 -10.29 -9.71
N GLY A 18 -5.04 -11.03 -10.57
CA GLY A 18 -4.80 -12.46 -10.80
C GLY A 18 -6.04 -13.35 -10.69
N THR A 19 -5.81 -14.63 -10.35
CA THR A 19 -6.85 -15.67 -10.31
C THR A 19 -7.75 -15.52 -9.08
N GLY A 20 -9.05 -15.82 -9.24
CA GLY A 20 -10.00 -15.84 -8.13
C GLY A 20 -10.66 -14.50 -7.77
N MET A 21 -10.74 -13.54 -8.70
CA MET A 21 -11.43 -12.24 -8.51
C MET A 21 -10.81 -11.30 -7.48
N GLN A 22 -9.55 -11.52 -7.07
CA GLN A 22 -8.86 -10.60 -6.18
C GLN A 22 -8.57 -9.26 -6.88
N ARG A 23 -8.83 -8.16 -6.17
CA ARG A 23 -8.63 -6.79 -6.64
C ARG A 23 -7.98 -5.97 -5.54
N ILE A 24 -6.97 -5.21 -5.91
CA ILE A 24 -6.41 -4.17 -5.06
C ILE A 24 -7.41 -3.02 -5.05
N ASP A 25 -7.90 -2.60 -3.87
CA ASP A 25 -8.91 -1.54 -3.79
C ASP A 25 -8.42 -0.25 -4.47
N LEU A 26 -7.21 0.22 -4.13
CA LEU A 26 -6.56 1.31 -4.84
C LEU A 26 -5.08 1.02 -5.08
N LEU A 27 -4.65 1.19 -6.32
CA LEU A 27 -3.23 1.19 -6.71
C LEU A 27 -2.85 2.58 -7.20
N ILE A 28 -1.86 3.18 -6.57
CA ILE A 28 -1.44 4.55 -6.89
C ILE A 28 -0.01 4.55 -7.35
N LYS A 29 0.26 5.23 -8.46
CA LYS A 29 1.61 5.44 -8.98
C LYS A 29 1.94 6.92 -8.96
N GLN A 30 3.05 7.28 -8.32
CA GLN A 30 3.65 8.61 -8.38
C GLN A 30 5.11 8.51 -8.79
N GLU A 31 5.66 9.58 -9.36
CA GLU A 31 7.09 9.64 -9.65
C GLU A 31 7.65 11.04 -9.53
N ASN A 32 8.94 11.11 -9.26
CA ASN A 32 9.78 12.30 -9.44
C ASN A 32 11.02 11.91 -10.26
N GLU A 33 12.09 12.71 -10.23
CA GLU A 33 13.30 12.48 -11.02
C GLU A 33 14.03 11.18 -10.63
N ASP A 34 14.04 10.85 -9.34
CA ASP A 34 14.85 9.76 -8.78
C ASP A 34 14.03 8.51 -8.42
N PHE A 35 12.73 8.67 -8.14
CA PHE A 35 11.89 7.66 -7.52
C PHE A 35 10.59 7.43 -8.28
N ILE A 36 10.16 6.16 -8.27
CA ILE A 36 8.80 5.73 -8.59
C ILE A 36 8.19 5.14 -7.33
N PHE A 37 7.05 5.65 -6.91
CA PHE A 37 6.28 5.14 -5.78
C PHE A 37 5.08 4.37 -6.30
N ILE A 38 4.95 3.11 -5.88
CA ILE A 38 3.77 2.28 -6.15
C ILE A 38 3.11 1.96 -4.82
N LYS A 39 1.99 2.61 -4.53
CA LYS A 39 1.26 2.45 -3.27
C LYS A 39 0.06 1.52 -3.46
N ILE A 40 0.02 0.45 -2.69
CA ILE A 40 -1.07 -0.52 -2.64
C ILE A 40 -1.91 -0.15 -1.42
N ILE A 41 -3.19 0.18 -1.61
CA ILE A 41 -4.09 0.52 -0.51
C ILE A 41 -5.22 -0.50 -0.47
N GLU A 42 -5.41 -1.10 0.71
CA GLU A 42 -6.56 -1.94 1.04
C GLU A 42 -7.46 -1.20 2.05
N LEU A 43 -8.77 -1.20 1.82
CA LEU A 43 -9.79 -0.55 2.62
C LEU A 43 -10.55 -1.59 3.44
N LYS A 44 -10.55 -1.47 4.77
CA LYS A 44 -11.33 -2.35 5.65
C LYS A 44 -12.31 -1.54 6.48
N ASP A 45 -13.54 -2.01 6.57
CA ASP A 45 -14.62 -1.45 7.40
C ASP A 45 -14.91 -2.30 8.64
N ASP A 46 -14.60 -3.60 8.60
CA ASP A 46 -14.98 -4.54 9.65
C ASP A 46 -13.86 -5.34 10.35
N LYS A 47 -14.23 -6.16 11.35
CA LYS A 47 -13.28 -7.05 12.06
C LYS A 47 -12.78 -8.12 11.08
N ILE A 48 -11.58 -7.94 10.55
CA ILE A 48 -10.95 -8.94 9.69
C ILE A 48 -9.81 -9.61 10.45
N GLN A 49 -9.68 -10.92 10.25
CA GLN A 49 -8.57 -11.71 10.79
C GLN A 49 -7.25 -11.21 10.19
N LEU A 50 -6.30 -10.84 11.06
CA LEU A 50 -5.00 -10.28 10.66
C LEU A 50 -4.27 -11.16 9.64
N ASP A 51 -4.28 -12.47 9.86
CA ASP A 51 -3.64 -13.45 8.98
C ASP A 51 -4.15 -13.36 7.54
N TRP A 52 -5.45 -13.12 7.37
CA TRP A 52 -6.05 -12.99 6.04
C TRP A 52 -5.62 -11.69 5.36
N VAL A 53 -5.55 -10.58 6.12
CA VAL A 53 -5.02 -9.30 5.61
C VAL A 53 -3.56 -9.42 5.19
N GLN A 54 -2.75 -10.09 6.01
CA GLN A 54 -1.33 -10.29 5.73
C GLN A 54 -1.14 -11.14 4.46
N GLN A 55 -1.90 -12.23 4.31
CA GLN A 55 -1.89 -13.05 3.10
C GLN A 55 -2.32 -12.24 1.87
N GLN A 56 -3.39 -11.47 1.99
CA GLN A 56 -3.92 -10.65 0.90
C GLN A 56 -2.91 -9.59 0.45
N LEU A 57 -2.36 -8.80 1.37
CA LEU A 57 -1.33 -7.80 1.07
C LEU A 57 -0.07 -8.45 0.48
N SER A 58 0.36 -9.60 1.01
CA SER A 58 1.51 -10.34 0.47
C SER A 58 1.29 -10.73 -0.99
N TRP A 59 0.08 -11.15 -1.36
CA TRP A 59 -0.26 -11.45 -2.74
C TRP A 59 -0.25 -10.21 -3.63
N TYR A 60 -0.78 -9.09 -3.16
CA TYR A 60 -0.79 -7.84 -3.92
C TYR A 60 0.61 -7.30 -4.17
N ILE A 61 1.47 -7.36 -3.15
CA ILE A 61 2.89 -7.00 -3.28
C ILE A 61 3.55 -7.89 -4.33
N LYS A 62 3.40 -9.22 -4.25
CA LYS A 62 3.94 -10.15 -5.26
C LYS A 62 3.44 -9.83 -6.66
N TRP A 63 2.15 -9.56 -6.83
CA TRP A 63 1.59 -9.23 -8.13
C TRP A 63 2.20 -7.94 -8.70
N VAL A 64 2.30 -6.88 -7.89
CA VAL A 64 2.95 -5.62 -8.29
C VAL A 64 4.41 -5.87 -8.69
N LEU A 65 5.15 -6.65 -7.91
CA LEU A 65 6.55 -6.99 -8.19
C LEU A 65 6.72 -7.79 -9.48
N TRP A 66 5.79 -8.69 -9.80
CA TRP A 66 5.90 -9.56 -10.98
C TRP A 66 5.37 -8.91 -12.25
N TYR A 67 4.37 -8.03 -12.16
CA TYR A 67 3.65 -7.55 -13.35
C TYR A 67 3.78 -6.04 -13.60
N ILE A 68 4.09 -5.24 -12.58
CA ILE A 68 4.17 -3.77 -12.72
C ILE A 68 5.63 -3.31 -12.66
N VAL A 69 6.37 -3.73 -11.64
CA VAL A 69 7.76 -3.32 -11.40
C VAL A 69 8.70 -3.60 -12.59
N PRO A 70 8.63 -4.75 -13.30
CA PRO A 70 9.57 -5.05 -14.38
C PRO A 70 9.46 -4.05 -15.56
N SER A 71 8.27 -3.52 -15.83
CA SER A 71 8.05 -2.52 -16.86
C SER A 71 8.76 -1.20 -16.56
N TYR A 72 8.98 -0.87 -15.29
CA TYR A 72 9.72 0.32 -14.88
C TYR A 72 11.22 0.05 -14.77
N LEU A 73 11.62 -1.11 -14.26
CA LEU A 73 13.04 -1.49 -14.20
C LEU A 73 13.70 -1.52 -15.58
N SER A 74 12.95 -1.88 -16.62
CA SER A 74 13.40 -1.92 -18.01
C SER A 74 13.39 -0.55 -18.70
N SER A 75 12.55 0.39 -18.26
CA SER A 75 12.36 1.69 -18.93
C SER A 75 13.09 2.86 -18.27
N THR A 76 13.56 2.72 -17.02
CA THR A 76 14.22 3.80 -16.29
C THR A 76 15.27 3.31 -15.28
N LYS A 77 16.13 4.22 -14.80
CA LYS A 77 17.11 3.98 -13.73
C LYS A 77 16.62 4.38 -12.34
N LYS A 78 15.42 4.97 -12.23
CA LYS A 78 14.81 5.37 -10.96
C LYS A 78 14.74 4.21 -9.96
N LYS A 79 14.80 4.52 -8.67
CA LYS A 79 14.52 3.59 -7.58
C LYS A 79 13.00 3.43 -7.44
N ILE A 80 12.53 2.21 -7.22
CA ILE A 80 11.12 1.88 -7.07
C ILE A 80 10.85 1.55 -5.60
N ILE A 81 9.84 2.21 -5.03
CA ILE A 81 9.40 1.98 -3.65
C ILE A 81 7.96 1.51 -3.68
N VAL A 82 7.72 0.26 -3.29
CA VAL A 82 6.40 -0.34 -3.11
C VAL A 82 5.94 -0.06 -1.69
N ILE A 83 4.79 0.60 -1.54
CA ILE A 83 4.26 1.05 -0.25
C ILE A 83 2.94 0.31 0.02
N PRO A 84 2.95 -0.78 0.81
CA PRO A 84 1.71 -1.38 1.29
C PRO A 84 1.05 -0.45 2.31
N CYS A 85 -0.27 -0.32 2.22
CA CYS A 85 -1.07 0.56 3.04
C CYS A 85 -2.42 -0.10 3.34
N ILE A 86 -2.87 0.04 4.59
CA ILE A 86 -4.23 -0.33 4.98
C ILE A 86 -4.94 0.86 5.60
N ILE A 87 -6.21 1.05 5.24
CA ILE A 87 -7.10 2.03 5.84
C ILE A 87 -8.14 1.27 6.69
N VAL A 88 -8.18 1.53 7.99
CA VAL A 88 -9.00 0.77 8.96
C VAL A 88 -9.71 1.68 9.96
N PRO A 89 -10.81 1.25 10.61
CA PRO A 89 -11.50 2.07 11.60
C PRO A 89 -10.66 2.27 12.87
N SER A 90 -10.65 3.48 13.43
CA SER A 90 -9.85 3.85 14.60
C SER A 90 -10.12 2.98 15.84
N VAL A 91 -11.37 2.55 16.02
CA VAL A 91 -11.84 1.71 17.14
C VAL A 91 -11.31 0.27 17.11
N LYS A 92 -10.73 -0.18 15.99
CA LYS A 92 -10.19 -1.54 15.81
C LYS A 92 -8.67 -1.54 15.64
N SER A 93 -7.98 -0.47 16.07
CA SER A 93 -6.58 -0.24 15.69
C SER A 93 -5.56 -1.17 16.35
N SER A 94 -5.77 -1.64 17.59
CA SER A 94 -4.76 -2.36 18.39
C SER A 94 -4.15 -3.59 17.69
N GLN A 95 -4.97 -4.35 16.97
CA GLN A 95 -4.57 -5.55 16.24
C GLN A 95 -3.68 -5.26 15.02
N TYR A 96 -3.78 -4.08 14.40
CA TYR A 96 -3.00 -3.74 13.20
C TYR A 96 -1.62 -3.17 13.52
N TYR A 97 -1.32 -2.87 14.79
CA TYR A 97 0.00 -2.36 15.17
C TYR A 97 1.08 -3.44 15.00
N GLU A 98 0.76 -4.71 15.22
CA GLU A 98 1.69 -5.83 15.07
C GLU A 98 2.12 -6.02 13.62
N LEU A 99 1.19 -5.88 12.66
CA LEU A 99 1.47 -6.02 11.22
C LEU A 99 2.40 -4.92 10.66
N ALA A 100 2.40 -3.74 11.29
CA ALA A 100 3.19 -2.62 10.82
C ALA A 100 4.67 -2.65 11.25
N GLN A 101 5.02 -3.61 12.11
CA GLN A 101 6.40 -3.79 12.58
C GLN A 101 7.25 -4.64 11.63
N GLU A 102 6.68 -5.19 10.56
CA GLU A 102 7.44 -5.93 9.55
C GLU A 102 8.54 -5.04 8.93
N GLU A 103 9.70 -5.64 8.68
CA GLU A 103 10.89 -4.94 8.21
C GLU A 103 10.79 -4.50 6.76
N ILE A 104 11.62 -3.52 6.38
CA ILE A 104 11.82 -3.11 4.99
C ILE A 104 12.45 -4.29 4.24
N VAL A 105 11.84 -4.70 3.14
CA VAL A 105 12.37 -5.79 2.30
C VAL A 105 12.99 -5.20 1.03
N CYS A 106 14.30 -5.34 0.91
CA CYS A 106 15.04 -5.03 -0.32
C CYS A 106 15.11 -6.29 -1.18
N LEU A 107 14.50 -6.27 -2.36
CA LEU A 107 14.43 -7.43 -3.26
C LEU A 107 15.50 -7.38 -4.37
N GLU A 108 15.83 -6.17 -4.83
CA GLU A 108 16.87 -5.87 -5.81
C GLU A 108 17.47 -4.49 -5.49
N ASP A 109 18.65 -4.15 -6.05
CA ASP A 109 19.34 -2.87 -5.79
C ASP A 109 18.47 -1.61 -5.96
N ARG A 110 17.42 -1.70 -6.80
CA ARG A 110 16.53 -0.58 -7.11
C ARG A 110 15.08 -0.79 -6.69
N VAL A 111 14.76 -1.86 -5.96
CA VAL A 111 13.39 -2.16 -5.53
C VAL A 111 13.32 -2.37 -4.03
N GLU A 112 12.55 -1.53 -3.37
CA GLU A 112 12.31 -1.55 -1.94
C GLU A 112 10.81 -1.72 -1.65
N ILE A 113 10.48 -2.57 -0.68
CA ILE A 113 9.15 -2.60 -0.06
C ILE A 113 9.24 -1.87 1.28
N SER A 114 8.50 -0.79 1.44
CA SER A 114 8.44 -0.06 2.72
C SER A 114 7.69 -0.87 3.77
N LYS A 115 7.86 -0.48 5.04
CA LYS A 115 6.96 -0.95 6.12
C LYS A 115 5.48 -0.67 5.76
N LEU A 116 4.58 -1.50 6.28
CA LEU A 116 3.15 -1.32 6.13
C LEU A 116 2.70 0.01 6.75
N GLU A 117 2.06 0.85 5.94
CA GLU A 117 1.36 2.03 6.44
C GLU A 117 -0.01 1.64 6.99
N VAL A 118 -0.29 2.02 8.23
CA VAL A 118 -1.63 1.93 8.82
C VAL A 118 -2.22 3.33 8.91
N VAL A 119 -3.36 3.53 8.27
CA VAL A 119 -4.14 4.77 8.35
C VAL A 119 -5.46 4.45 9.02
N LEU A 120 -5.71 5.12 10.13
CA LEU A 120 -6.98 5.02 10.83
C LEU A 120 -7.96 6.01 10.24
N PHE A 121 -9.22 5.61 10.07
CA PHE A 121 -10.30 6.54 9.81
C PHE A 121 -11.33 6.55 10.94
N HIS A 122 -11.96 7.70 11.11
CA HIS A 122 -13.10 7.88 12.02
C HIS A 122 -14.21 8.61 11.26
N SER A 123 -15.41 8.04 11.33
CA SER A 123 -16.63 8.60 10.74
C SER A 123 -17.55 9.12 11.85
N LEU A 124 -17.95 10.39 11.79
CA LEU A 124 -18.93 10.99 12.69
C LEU A 124 -19.74 12.05 11.95
N ASN A 125 -21.08 11.92 11.94
CA ASN A 125 -21.99 12.87 11.30
C ASN A 125 -21.56 13.19 9.84
N ASP A 126 -21.36 12.16 9.04
CA ASP A 126 -20.90 12.24 7.63
C ASP A 126 -19.49 12.85 7.42
N LEU A 127 -18.77 13.17 8.50
CA LEU A 127 -17.38 13.61 8.43
C LEU A 127 -16.44 12.42 8.55
N LEU A 128 -15.58 12.25 7.55
CA LEU A 128 -14.47 11.32 7.59
C LEU A 128 -13.18 12.05 7.94
N SER A 129 -12.47 11.51 8.93
CA SER A 129 -11.14 11.98 9.31
C SER A 129 -10.15 10.82 9.21
N PHE A 130 -8.92 11.11 8.80
CA PHE A 130 -7.88 10.12 8.60
C PHE A 130 -6.63 10.48 9.42
N ARG A 131 -6.01 9.48 10.04
CA ARG A 131 -4.78 9.63 10.81
C ARG A 131 -3.82 8.50 10.50
N LYS A 132 -2.63 8.81 9.97
CA LYS A 132 -1.55 7.82 9.83
C LYS A 132 -0.99 7.47 11.21
N VAL A 133 -0.81 6.18 11.47
CA VAL A 133 -0.12 5.69 12.67
C VAL A 133 1.39 5.80 12.45
N ILE A 134 2.10 6.31 13.46
CA ILE A 134 3.56 6.40 13.47
C ILE A 134 4.07 5.38 14.48
N PHE A 135 4.94 4.48 14.02
CA PHE A 135 5.60 3.48 14.84
C PHE A 135 6.99 3.99 15.18
N ASN A 136 7.31 4.06 16.48
CA ASN A 136 8.62 4.42 16.99
C ASN A 136 9.51 3.18 17.09
#